data_AF-A0A7K3ZT96-F1
#
_entry.id   AF-A0A7K3ZT96-F1
#
_cell.length_a   1.000
_cell.length_b   1.000
_cell.length_c   1.000
_cell.angle_alpha   90.00
_cell.angle_beta   90.00
_cell.angle_gamma   90.00
#
_symmetry.space_group_name_H-M   'P 1'
#
loop_
_entity.id
_entity.type
_entity.pdbx_description
1 polymer ?
#
loop_
_entity_poly.entity_id
_entity_poly.type
_entity_poly.pdbx_seq_one_letter_code
_entity_poly.pdbx_strand_id
1 'polypeptide(L)'
;MPEVEWNKPVICIFRERPKPESEPIAVARARKIKVNQTGDSALNGAIEDFFSLMGDLDYLNSPEGKTDRYVLCWFDDSEPDMAKDFRKLRGVAFNGAVTCSINERSQKRTYNARFSATQGKLK
;
A
#
# COMPACT_ATOMS: atom_id res chain seq x y z
N MET A 1 -1.39 -9.96 17.31
CA MET A 1 -2.75 -9.90 16.73
C MET A 1 -2.79 -10.79 15.49
N PRO A 2 -3.94 -11.36 15.11
CA PRO A 2 -4.06 -12.14 13.88
C PRO A 2 -3.84 -11.26 12.64
N GLU A 3 -3.44 -11.91 11.54
CA GLU A 3 -3.38 -11.30 10.21
C GLU A 3 -4.72 -10.66 9.87
N VAL A 4 -4.69 -9.40 9.41
CA VAL A 4 -5.86 -8.71 8.90
C VAL A 4 -5.72 -8.54 7.40
N GLU A 5 -6.83 -8.73 6.71
CA GLU A 5 -6.87 -8.88 5.26
C GLU A 5 -8.02 -8.06 4.68
N TRP A 6 -7.72 -7.33 3.60
CA TRP A 6 -8.72 -6.67 2.79
C TRP A 6 -8.63 -7.14 1.34
N ASN A 7 -9.80 -7.48 0.79
CA ASN A 7 -9.94 -7.99 -0.57
C ASN A 7 -10.35 -6.86 -1.52
N LYS A 8 -9.65 -6.80 -2.65
CA LYS A 8 -9.84 -5.78 -3.70
C LYS A 8 -9.81 -4.32 -3.21
N PRO A 9 -8.88 -3.88 -2.34
CA PRO A 9 -8.86 -2.48 -1.89
C PRO A 9 -8.41 -1.53 -3.01
N VAL A 10 -8.92 -0.28 -2.98
CA VAL A 10 -8.25 0.86 -3.64
C VAL A 10 -7.30 1.49 -2.62
N ILE A 11 -6.03 1.54 -2.95
CA ILE A 11 -4.95 2.02 -2.07
C ILE A 11 -4.39 3.31 -2.64
N CYS A 12 -4.47 4.38 -1.87
CA CYS A 12 -3.79 5.64 -2.15
C CYS A 12 -2.41 5.63 -1.49
N ILE A 13 -1.38 5.94 -2.27
CA ILE A 13 0.02 5.92 -1.86
C ILE A 13 0.54 7.35 -1.86
N PHE A 14 0.98 7.84 -0.71
CA PHE A 14 1.57 9.17 -0.54
C PHE A 14 3.01 9.03 -0.10
N ARG A 15 3.89 9.94 -0.52
CA ARG A 15 5.21 10.06 0.13
C ARG A 15 5.02 10.67 1.50
N GLU A 16 5.68 10.10 2.50
CA GLU A 16 5.71 10.67 3.84
C GLU A 16 6.79 11.72 3.93
N ARG A 17 6.36 12.99 4.04
CA ARG A 17 7.22 14.16 4.15
C ARG A 17 6.86 14.97 5.40
N PRO A 18 7.78 15.79 5.95
CA PRO A 18 7.50 16.65 7.09
C PRO A 18 6.33 17.61 6.85
N LYS A 19 6.24 18.13 5.61
CA LYS A 19 5.05 18.82 5.12
C LYS A 19 4.19 17.80 4.37
N PRO A 20 2.94 17.53 4.83
CA PRO A 20 2.09 16.55 4.17
C PRO A 20 1.85 16.92 2.70
N GLU A 21 2.09 15.98 1.80
CA GLU A 21 1.66 16.10 0.41
C GLU A 21 0.14 15.89 0.36
N SER A 22 -0.57 16.77 -0.38
CA SER A 22 -2.03 16.69 -0.54
C SER A 22 -2.45 15.65 -1.58
N GLU A 23 -1.56 15.29 -2.49
CA GLU A 23 -1.85 14.43 -3.64
C GLU A 23 -1.11 13.09 -3.51
N PRO A 24 -1.76 11.96 -3.82
CA PRO A 24 -1.09 10.68 -3.86
C PRO A 24 -0.14 10.62 -5.06
N ILE A 25 1.02 10.00 -4.89
CA ILE A 25 1.94 9.71 -6.01
C ILE A 25 1.38 8.62 -6.92
N ALA A 26 0.56 7.73 -6.36
CA ALA A 26 -0.13 6.69 -7.08
C ALA A 26 -1.39 6.25 -6.33
N VAL A 27 -2.39 5.84 -7.11
CA VAL A 27 -3.59 5.15 -6.63
C VAL A 27 -3.62 3.80 -7.31
N ALA A 28 -3.73 2.72 -6.54
CA ALA A 28 -3.69 1.37 -7.05
C ALA A 28 -4.91 0.56 -6.64
N ARG A 29 -5.42 -0.28 -7.55
CA ARG A 29 -6.33 -1.36 -7.18
C ARG A 29 -5.51 -2.62 -6.94
N ALA A 30 -5.60 -3.21 -5.77
CA ALA A 30 -4.95 -4.49 -5.46
C ALA A 30 -5.94 -5.64 -5.60
N ARG A 31 -5.46 -6.88 -5.77
CA ARG A 31 -6.28 -8.06 -5.47
C ARG A 31 -6.51 -8.15 -3.97
N LYS A 32 -5.47 -7.84 -3.18
CA LYS A 32 -5.44 -8.05 -1.74
C LYS A 32 -4.38 -7.21 -1.04
N ILE A 33 -4.66 -6.77 0.19
CA ILE A 33 -3.65 -6.29 1.13
C ILE A 33 -3.75 -7.09 2.43
N LYS A 34 -2.60 -7.51 2.95
CA LYS A 34 -2.47 -8.22 4.24
C LYS A 34 -1.60 -7.41 5.17
N VAL A 35 -1.99 -7.32 6.43
CA VAL A 35 -1.24 -6.64 7.48
C VAL A 35 -1.16 -7.52 8.72
N ASN A 36 0.05 -7.74 9.18
CA ASN A 36 0.42 -8.49 10.37
C ASN A 36 1.08 -7.57 11.38
N GLN A 37 0.69 -7.68 12.65
CA GLN A 37 1.37 -6.97 13.74
C GLN A 37 2.46 -7.86 14.33
N THR A 38 3.72 -7.42 14.21
CA THR A 38 4.90 -8.13 14.70
C THR A 38 5.51 -7.33 15.85
N GLY A 39 5.29 -7.77 17.09
CA GLY A 39 5.77 -7.09 18.30
C GLY A 39 4.91 -5.91 18.76
N ASP A 40 5.48 -5.02 19.57
CA ASP A 40 4.73 -4.00 20.31
C ASP A 40 4.12 -2.89 19.43
N SER A 41 4.69 -2.59 18.26
CA SER A 41 4.16 -1.53 17.37
C SER A 41 4.50 -1.67 15.88
N ALA A 42 5.42 -2.55 15.49
CA ALA A 42 5.80 -2.71 14.09
C ALA A 42 4.75 -3.54 13.34
N LEU A 43 4.41 -3.10 12.13
CA LEU A 43 3.51 -3.80 11.21
C LEU A 43 4.31 -4.30 10.02
N ASN A 44 3.98 -5.47 9.51
CA ASN A 44 4.50 -6.03 8.27
C ASN A 44 3.33 -6.45 7.39
N GLY A 45 3.51 -6.42 6.08
CA GLY A 45 2.41 -6.74 5.18
C GLY A 45 2.83 -6.98 3.74
N ALA A 46 1.82 -7.25 2.93
CA ALA A 46 1.97 -7.45 1.50
C ALA A 46 0.79 -6.85 0.74
N ILE A 47 1.07 -6.29 -0.43
CA ILE A 47 0.08 -5.91 -1.43
C ILE A 47 0.25 -6.87 -2.61
N GLU A 48 -0.80 -7.63 -2.89
CA GLU A 48 -0.80 -8.68 -3.92
C GLU A 48 -1.57 -8.20 -5.17
N ASP A 49 -0.95 -8.42 -6.33
CA ASP A 49 -1.49 -8.18 -7.66
C ASP A 49 -2.16 -6.82 -7.82
N PHE A 50 -1.40 -5.75 -7.58
CA PHE A 50 -1.89 -4.38 -7.70
C PHE A 50 -1.48 -3.73 -9.02
N PHE A 51 -2.31 -2.81 -9.50
CA PHE A 51 -2.04 -2.06 -10.72
C PHE A 51 -2.49 -0.61 -10.54
N SER A 52 -1.82 0.30 -11.25
CA SER A 52 -2.10 1.73 -11.17
C SER A 52 -3.48 2.03 -11.77
N LEU A 53 -4.29 2.79 -11.02
CA LEU A 53 -5.44 3.53 -11.52
C LEU A 53 -5.04 4.96 -11.88
N MET A 54 -4.06 5.51 -11.18
CA MET A 54 -3.50 6.85 -11.40
C MET A 54 -2.07 6.90 -10.89
N GLY A 55 -1.21 7.68 -11.55
CA GLY A 55 0.19 7.86 -11.17
C GLY A 55 1.09 6.71 -11.59
N ASP A 56 2.36 6.79 -11.20
CA ASP A 56 3.40 5.84 -11.61
C ASP A 56 3.90 4.99 -10.44
N LEU A 57 3.66 3.69 -10.55
CA LEU A 57 4.11 2.70 -9.56
C LEU A 57 5.56 2.28 -9.76
N ASP A 58 6.18 2.57 -10.91
CA ASP A 58 7.60 2.28 -11.14
C ASP A 58 8.50 3.10 -10.21
N TYR A 59 8.02 4.26 -9.75
CA TYR A 59 8.69 5.07 -8.74
C TYR A 59 9.01 4.25 -7.48
N LEU A 60 8.11 3.36 -7.05
CA LEU A 60 8.32 2.53 -5.86
C LEU A 60 9.54 1.60 -5.98
N ASN A 61 9.98 1.33 -7.21
CA ASN A 61 11.14 0.50 -7.51
C ASN A 61 12.38 1.32 -7.93
N SER A 62 12.27 2.64 -8.04
CA SER A 62 13.40 3.53 -8.34
C SER A 62 14.38 3.57 -7.15
N PRO A 63 15.65 3.96 -7.37
CA PRO A 63 16.62 4.14 -6.29
C PRO A 63 16.09 5.06 -5.17
N GLU A 64 15.44 6.17 -5.55
CA GLU A 64 14.85 7.13 -4.63
C GLU A 64 13.67 6.51 -3.88
N GLY A 65 12.73 5.90 -4.62
CA GLY A 65 11.52 5.33 -4.04
C GLY A 65 11.78 4.17 -3.06
N LYS A 66 12.89 3.43 -3.24
CA LYS A 66 13.33 2.40 -2.30
C LYS A 66 13.78 2.94 -0.94
N THR A 67 14.24 4.18 -0.90
CA THR A 67 14.72 4.84 0.34
C THR A 67 13.64 5.67 1.02
N ASP A 68 12.61 6.03 0.28
CA ASP A 68 11.49 6.82 0.77
C ASP A 68 10.59 6.06 1.76
N ARG A 69 9.81 6.83 2.52
CA ARG A 69 8.74 6.35 3.37
C ARG A 69 7.41 6.79 2.82
N TYR A 70 6.39 5.97 3.06
CA TYR A 70 5.08 6.17 2.49
C TYR A 70 3.98 6.14 3.53
N VAL A 71 2.87 6.77 3.18
CA VAL A 71 1.58 6.60 3.83
C VAL A 71 0.68 5.83 2.86
N LEU A 72 0.08 4.74 3.35
CA LEU A 72 -0.92 3.99 2.60
C LEU A 72 -2.29 4.22 3.24
N CYS A 73 -3.27 4.55 2.41
CA CYS A 73 -4.66 4.75 2.84
C CYS A 73 -5.58 3.90 1.97
N TRP A 74 -6.55 3.23 2.58
CA TRP A 74 -7.62 2.55 1.85
C TRP A 74 -8.89 2.50 2.69
N PHE A 75 -10.01 2.23 2.03
CA PHE A 75 -11.29 2.01 2.68
C PHE A 75 -11.64 0.52 2.66
N ASP A 76 -12.35 0.09 3.69
CA ASP A 76 -12.91 -1.25 3.82
C ASP A 76 -14.36 -1.25 3.34
N ASP A 77 -14.59 -1.62 2.09
CA ASP A 77 -15.94 -1.63 1.48
C ASP A 77 -16.94 -2.56 2.23
N SER A 78 -16.46 -3.41 3.14
CA SER A 78 -17.31 -4.28 3.96
C SER A 78 -17.81 -3.62 5.25
N GLU A 79 -17.24 -2.48 5.64
CA GLU A 79 -17.66 -1.71 6.81
C GLU A 79 -18.69 -0.64 6.41
N PRO A 80 -19.96 -0.75 6.87
CA PRO A 80 -21.00 0.22 6.52
C PRO A 80 -20.82 1.59 7.20
N ASP A 81 -20.07 1.66 8.30
CA ASP A 81 -19.81 2.92 9.01
C ASP A 81 -18.60 3.66 8.39
N MET A 82 -18.87 4.73 7.63
CA MET A 82 -17.85 5.58 6.99
C MET A 82 -16.87 6.25 7.98
N ALA A 83 -17.16 6.27 9.28
CA ALA A 83 -16.20 6.74 10.28
C ALA A 83 -15.16 5.66 10.64
N LYS A 84 -15.49 4.39 10.37
CA LYS A 84 -14.74 3.18 10.74
C LYS A 84 -14.24 2.38 9.55
N ASP A 85 -14.54 2.75 8.32
CA ASP A 85 -14.06 2.06 7.11
C ASP A 85 -12.64 2.48 6.72
N PHE A 86 -12.17 3.64 7.19
CA PHE A 86 -10.87 4.19 6.83
C PHE A 86 -9.70 3.46 7.51
N ARG A 87 -8.74 3.02 6.69
CA ARG A 87 -7.48 2.38 7.10
C ARG A 87 -6.30 3.24 6.69
N LYS A 88 -5.30 3.31 7.55
CA LYS A 88 -4.08 4.10 7.31
C LYS A 88 -2.86 3.42 7.87
N LEU A 89 -1.79 3.34 7.09
CA LEU A 89 -0.45 2.96 7.52
C LEU A 89 0.52 4.12 7.34
N ARG A 90 1.46 4.28 8.26
CA ARG A 90 2.53 5.29 8.20
C ARG A 90 3.91 4.67 8.39
N GLY A 91 4.93 5.37 7.95
CA GLY A 91 6.32 4.91 7.95
C GLY A 91 6.52 3.70 7.03
N VAL A 92 5.67 3.56 6.02
CA VAL A 92 5.67 2.38 5.16
C VAL A 92 6.96 2.37 4.35
N ALA A 93 7.69 1.27 4.40
CA ALA A 93 8.80 0.98 3.49
C ALA A 93 8.59 -0.36 2.81
N PHE A 94 8.81 -0.38 1.50
CA PHE A 94 8.78 -1.59 0.72
C PHE A 94 10.13 -2.32 0.91
N ASN A 95 10.14 -3.35 1.76
CA ASN A 95 11.34 -4.04 2.26
C ASN A 95 11.96 -5.02 1.24
N GLY A 96 12.07 -4.59 -0.02
CA GLY A 96 12.53 -5.40 -1.14
C GLY A 96 12.16 -4.75 -2.47
N ALA A 97 12.44 -5.44 -3.57
CA ALA A 97 11.98 -4.99 -4.88
C ALA A 97 10.45 -5.15 -4.96
N VAL A 98 9.75 -4.05 -5.24
CA VAL A 98 8.43 -4.14 -5.84
C VAL A 98 8.62 -4.89 -7.16
N THR A 99 8.03 -6.07 -7.29
CA THR A 99 8.12 -6.86 -8.52
C THR A 99 7.04 -6.39 -9.47
N CYS A 100 7.34 -6.36 -10.77
CA CYS A 100 6.41 -6.00 -11.82
C CYS A 100 6.39 -7.13 -12.86
N SER A 101 5.19 -7.58 -13.22
CA SER A 101 4.95 -8.46 -14.36
C SER A 101 4.08 -7.74 -15.38
N ILE A 102 4.37 -7.97 -16.65
CA ILE A 102 3.61 -7.39 -17.76
C ILE A 102 2.83 -8.52 -18.42
N ASN A 103 1.52 -8.36 -18.51
CA ASN A 103 0.70 -9.28 -19.27
C ASN A 103 0.90 -8.99 -20.77
N GLU A 104 1.53 -9.91 -21.51
CA GLU A 104 1.91 -9.69 -22.92
C GLU A 104 0.73 -9.36 -23.83
N ARG A 105 -0.47 -9.90 -23.54
CA ARG A 105 -1.66 -9.69 -24.36
C ARG A 105 -2.32 -8.32 -24.13
N SER A 106 -2.41 -7.90 -22.87
CA SER A 106 -3.09 -6.64 -22.49
C SER A 106 -2.12 -5.48 -22.26
N GLN A 107 -0.81 -5.76 -22.27
CA GLN A 107 0.26 -4.86 -21.84
C GLN A 107 0.06 -4.30 -20.41
N LYS A 108 -0.83 -4.91 -19.63
CA LYS A 108 -1.15 -4.48 -18.27
C LYS A 108 -0.01 -4.85 -17.34
N ARG A 109 0.50 -3.85 -16.62
CA ARG A 109 1.48 -4.03 -15.54
C ARG A 109 0.79 -4.39 -14.24
N THR A 110 1.30 -5.41 -13.57
CA THR A 110 0.83 -5.88 -12.27
C THR A 110 2.00 -5.99 -11.32
N TYR A 111 1.84 -5.45 -10.13
CA TYR A 111 2.89 -5.29 -9.14
C TYR A 111 2.60 -6.15 -7.91
N ASN A 112 3.66 -6.56 -7.23
CA ASN A 112 3.60 -7.22 -5.93
C ASN A 112 4.65 -6.63 -5.00
N ALA A 113 4.28 -6.42 -3.73
CA ALA A 113 5.16 -5.75 -2.79
C ALA A 113 4.98 -6.31 -1.38
N ARG A 114 6.10 -6.40 -0.64
CA ARG A 114 6.11 -6.59 0.81
C ARG A 114 6.57 -5.30 1.48
N PHE A 115 6.01 -5.00 2.63
CA PHE A 115 6.32 -3.77 3.35
C PHE A 115 6.40 -3.97 4.86
N SER A 116 7.05 -3.02 5.53
CA SER A 116 6.87 -2.75 6.96
C SER A 116 6.25 -1.37 7.13
N ALA A 117 5.58 -1.15 8.25
CA ALA A 117 5.05 0.14 8.66
C ALA A 117 5.32 0.36 10.15
N THR A 118 5.51 1.60 10.56
CA THR A 118 5.80 1.96 11.96
C THR A 118 4.52 2.17 12.77
N GLN A 119 3.42 2.54 12.11
CA GLN A 119 2.14 2.83 12.73
C GLN A 119 0.99 2.43 11.80
N GLY A 120 -0.17 2.09 12.37
CA GLY A 120 -1.37 1.81 11.59
C GLY A 120 -2.67 2.03 12.36
N LYS A 121 -3.65 2.63 11.68
CA LYS A 121 -5.07 2.58 12.02
C LYS A 121 -5.71 1.47 11.18
N LEU A 122 -5.96 0.32 11.81
CA LEU A 122 -6.53 -0.87 11.17
C LEU A 122 -7.98 -1.16 11.61
N LYS A 123 -8.52 -0.35 12.50
CA LYS A 123 -9.89 -0.40 13.05
C LYS A 123 -10.49 1.00 13.08
#